data_AF-A0A1G6G4J7-F1
#
_entry.id   AF-A0A1G6G4J7-F1
#
_cell.length_a   1.000
_cell.length_b   1.000
_cell.length_c   1.000
_cell.angle_alpha   90.00
_cell.angle_beta   90.00
_cell.angle_gamma   90.00
#
_symmetry.space_group_name_H-M   'P 1'
#
loop_
_entity.id
_entity.type
_entity.pdbx_description
1 polymer ?
#
loop_
_entity_poly.entity_id
_entity_poly.type
_entity_poly.pdbx_seq_one_letter_code
_entity_poly.pdbx_strand_id
1 'polypeptide(L)'
;MSLMNASWFTKLNMFPYLIRNIHITTYNILYTMHSNIYQVSTEKISKDQFITEATFSDCDYSFFDWCANLPEEEQEQAIDQLVDNLLPKGMFSRNSDEPRTIIYHGGADDWKRQWVERIHKRAEAITPENVTEWIGSTYRLEQELEDPLDIGSRFVTSDYESSDAQKSSELMKQICTLKPGTKLYIGGIIDYHW
;
A
#
# COMPACT_ATOMS: atom_id res chain seq x y z
N MET A 1 -16.26 24.64 -47.99
CA MET A 1 -14.90 24.14 -47.67
C MET A 1 -14.63 24.49 -46.23
N SER A 2 -15.07 23.64 -45.30
CA SER A 2 -14.36 22.49 -44.69
C SER A 2 -13.67 22.90 -43.39
N LEU A 3 -14.19 22.33 -42.30
CA LEU A 3 -13.68 22.30 -40.94
C LEU A 3 -12.38 21.50 -40.83
N MET A 4 -11.53 21.85 -39.86
CA MET A 4 -10.63 20.99 -39.06
C MET A 4 -10.01 21.89 -37.96
N ASN A 5 -10.54 21.93 -36.73
CA ASN A 5 -10.24 21.09 -35.55
C ASN A 5 -8.74 21.00 -35.16
N ALA A 6 -8.40 21.56 -34.00
CA ALA A 6 -7.56 20.89 -32.99
C ALA A 6 -7.60 21.67 -31.65
N SER A 7 -8.21 21.04 -30.65
CA SER A 7 -8.37 21.49 -29.28
C SER A 7 -7.04 21.50 -28.52
N TRP A 8 -6.66 22.66 -27.98
CA TRP A 8 -5.54 22.82 -27.04
C TRP A 8 -5.98 23.05 -25.59
N PHE A 9 -7.23 22.69 -25.25
CA PHE A 9 -7.78 22.81 -23.90
C PHE A 9 -8.32 21.46 -23.42
N THR A 10 -7.46 20.53 -23.00
CA THR A 10 -7.75 19.45 -22.00
C THR A 10 -6.60 18.44 -21.93
N LYS A 11 -5.57 18.73 -21.12
CA LYS A 11 -4.67 17.70 -20.53
C LYS A 11 -4.06 18.23 -19.23
N LEU A 12 -4.91 18.62 -18.28
CA LEU A 12 -4.48 19.06 -16.95
C LEU A 12 -5.39 18.53 -15.81
N ASN A 13 -6.07 17.41 -16.05
CA ASN A 13 -6.88 16.69 -15.06
C ASN A 13 -6.75 15.17 -15.29
N MET A 14 -5.55 14.63 -15.10
CA MET A 14 -5.36 13.20 -14.89
C MET A 14 -5.05 13.02 -13.40
N PHE A 15 -5.77 12.10 -12.75
CA PHE A 15 -5.82 11.81 -11.30
C PHE A 15 -6.85 12.58 -10.47
N PRO A 16 -8.09 12.07 -10.37
CA PRO A 16 -9.01 12.40 -9.29
C PRO A 16 -8.88 11.36 -8.18
N TYR A 17 -7.80 11.42 -7.38
CA TYR A 17 -7.83 10.81 -6.05
C TYR A 17 -8.49 11.82 -5.10
N LEU A 18 -9.60 11.38 -4.51
CA LEU A 18 -10.56 12.20 -3.80
C LEU A 18 -9.96 12.92 -2.59
N ILE A 19 -10.08 14.25 -2.59
CA ILE A 19 -10.22 15.06 -1.39
C ILE A 19 -11.47 14.57 -0.65
N ARG A 20 -11.30 13.77 0.40
CA ARG A 20 -12.32 13.60 1.44
C ARG A 20 -12.03 14.58 2.58
N ASN A 21 -13.07 15.26 3.02
CA ASN A 21 -13.09 16.17 4.17
C ASN A 21 -12.43 15.53 5.40
N ILE A 22 -11.20 15.91 5.69
CA ILE A 22 -10.56 15.69 6.99
C ILE A 22 -10.14 17.06 7.51
N HIS A 23 -10.79 17.52 8.57
CA HIS A 23 -10.27 18.60 9.40
C HIS A 23 -9.00 18.08 10.11
N ILE A 24 -7.83 18.31 9.51
CA ILE A 24 -6.54 17.97 10.12
C ILE A 24 -5.92 19.26 10.65
N THR A 25 -5.84 19.35 11.97
CA THR A 25 -4.97 20.28 12.68
C THR A 25 -3.51 20.02 12.29
N THR A 26 -2.94 20.98 11.56
CA THR A 26 -1.52 21.39 11.53
C THR A 26 -0.47 20.28 11.69
N TYR A 27 0.03 19.77 10.57
CA TYR A 27 1.41 19.94 10.09
C TYR A 27 1.41 19.56 8.59
N ASN A 28 2.02 20.41 7.77
CA ASN A 28 2.01 20.41 6.30
C ASN A 28 2.05 19.01 5.64
N ILE A 29 0.90 18.53 5.17
CA ILE A 29 0.82 17.59 4.05
C ILE A 29 0.68 18.47 2.80
N LEU A 30 1.82 18.89 2.25
CA LEU A 30 1.87 19.15 0.81
C LEU A 30 1.55 17.81 0.15
N TYR A 31 0.60 17.79 -0.80
CA TYR A 31 0.24 16.63 -1.60
C TYR A 31 1.46 16.16 -2.41
N THR A 32 2.37 15.43 -1.78
CA THR A 32 3.25 14.50 -2.48
C THR A 32 2.43 13.22 -2.63
N MET A 33 2.19 12.80 -3.87
CA MET A 33 1.59 11.50 -4.18
C MET A 33 2.65 10.43 -3.95
N HIS A 34 3.05 10.25 -2.69
CA HIS A 34 4.13 9.36 -2.29
C HIS A 34 3.74 8.46 -1.12
N SER A 35 4.37 7.29 -1.05
CA SER A 35 4.22 6.34 0.05
C SER A 35 5.47 5.46 0.11
N ASN A 36 5.45 4.46 0.98
CA ASN A 36 6.58 3.58 1.21
C ASN A 36 6.37 2.18 0.64
N ILE A 37 7.45 1.57 0.17
CA ILE A 37 7.57 0.13 -0.06
C ILE A 37 8.29 -0.48 1.14
N TYR A 38 7.66 -1.45 1.81
CA TYR A 38 8.25 -2.16 2.94
C TYR A 38 8.65 -3.58 2.52
N GLN A 39 9.92 -3.94 2.70
CA GLN A 39 10.34 -5.34 2.64
C GLN A 39 9.98 -6.03 3.96
N VAL A 40 9.22 -7.12 3.90
CA VAL A 40 8.72 -7.85 5.07
C VAL A 40 9.04 -9.33 4.93
N SER A 41 9.57 -9.94 5.98
CA SER A 41 9.86 -11.38 6.02
C SER A 41 9.57 -11.98 7.40
N THR A 42 9.25 -13.27 7.44
CA THR A 42 9.21 -14.05 8.69
C THR A 42 10.60 -14.51 9.15
N GLU A 43 11.60 -14.38 8.27
CA GLU A 43 13.00 -14.67 8.53
C GLU A 43 13.81 -13.37 8.57
N LYS A 44 14.88 -13.36 9.36
CA LYS A 44 15.73 -12.18 9.48
C LYS A 44 16.48 -11.92 8.18
N ILE A 45 16.32 -10.72 7.65
CA ILE A 45 16.93 -10.29 6.38
C ILE A 45 18.31 -9.69 6.68
N SER A 46 19.34 -10.10 5.96
CA SER A 46 20.67 -9.46 6.06
C SER A 46 20.68 -8.12 5.33
N LYS A 47 21.52 -7.17 5.77
CA LYS A 47 21.54 -5.80 5.20
C LYS A 47 21.89 -5.79 3.70
N ASP A 48 22.69 -6.74 3.23
CA ASP A 48 23.06 -6.93 1.83
C ASP A 48 21.90 -7.45 0.96
N GLN A 49 20.83 -7.96 1.57
CA GLN A 49 19.61 -8.42 0.92
C GLN A 49 18.47 -7.40 1.00
N PHE A 50 18.74 -6.21 1.52
CA PHE A 50 17.71 -5.17 1.59
C PHE A 50 17.37 -4.71 0.18
N ILE A 51 16.07 -4.54 -0.09
CA ILE A 51 15.64 -3.83 -1.30
C ILE A 51 16.21 -2.41 -1.26
N THR A 52 16.58 -1.92 -2.44
CA THR A 52 17.11 -0.56 -2.65
C THR A 52 16.37 0.09 -3.81
N GLU A 53 16.59 1.38 -4.04
CA GLU A 53 16.10 2.05 -5.25
C GLU A 53 16.49 1.31 -6.55
N ALA A 54 17.67 0.68 -6.59
CA ALA A 54 18.13 -0.10 -7.74
C ALA A 54 17.33 -1.41 -7.94
N THR A 55 16.62 -1.90 -6.93
CA THR A 55 15.71 -3.04 -7.08
C THR A 55 14.56 -2.71 -8.02
N PHE A 56 14.20 -1.42 -8.14
CA PHE A 56 13.05 -0.95 -8.92
C PHE A 56 13.45 -0.14 -10.17
N SER A 57 14.74 0.14 -10.37
CA SER A 57 15.21 0.96 -11.49
C SER A 57 15.01 0.33 -12.87
N ASP A 58 15.00 -1.00 -12.93
CA ASP A 58 14.88 -1.77 -14.19
C ASP A 58 13.46 -2.31 -14.41
N CYS A 59 12.51 -1.96 -13.55
CA CYS A 59 11.12 -2.38 -13.67
C CYS A 59 10.43 -1.56 -14.77
N ASP A 60 10.28 -2.16 -15.96
CA ASP A 60 9.58 -1.60 -17.14
C ASP A 60 8.06 -1.35 -16.91
N TYR A 61 7.58 -1.52 -15.67
CA TYR A 61 6.19 -1.40 -15.28
C TYR A 61 5.97 -0.08 -14.51
N SER A 62 5.50 0.90 -15.27
CA SER A 62 5.28 2.33 -15.04
C SER A 62 4.35 2.75 -13.88
N PHE A 63 4.32 2.03 -12.75
CA PHE A 63 3.52 2.47 -11.60
C PHE A 63 4.27 3.48 -10.72
N PHE A 64 5.60 3.38 -10.66
CA PHE A 64 6.42 4.29 -9.86
C PHE A 64 7.07 5.34 -10.77
N ASP A 65 6.81 6.62 -10.50
CA ASP A 65 7.48 7.74 -11.17
C ASP A 65 8.95 7.81 -10.77
N TRP A 66 9.23 7.60 -9.48
CA TRP A 66 10.57 7.42 -8.94
C TRP A 66 10.53 6.65 -7.62
N CYS A 67 11.66 6.01 -7.30
CA CYS A 67 11.92 5.33 -6.04
C CYS A 67 13.25 5.83 -5.46
N ALA A 68 13.31 6.06 -4.16
CA ALA A 68 14.55 6.40 -3.45
C ALA A 68 14.66 5.63 -2.14
N ASN A 69 15.88 5.32 -1.74
CA ASN A 69 16.11 4.74 -0.41
C ASN A 69 15.63 5.71 0.69
N LEU A 70 14.81 5.22 1.61
CA LEU A 70 14.40 6.04 2.76
C LEU A 70 15.62 6.26 3.70
N PRO A 71 15.93 7.49 4.11
CA PRO A 71 17.05 7.77 5.01
C PRO A 71 16.95 6.99 6.33
N GLU A 72 18.09 6.53 6.88
CA GLU A 72 18.10 5.71 8.10
C GLU A 72 17.42 6.40 9.28
N GLU A 73 17.52 7.73 9.38
CA GLU A 73 16.87 8.57 10.38
C GLU A 73 15.33 8.61 10.28
N GLU A 74 14.76 8.33 9.10
CA GLU A 74 13.31 8.31 8.87
C GLU A 74 12.72 6.89 8.92
N GLN A 75 13.57 5.86 8.83
CA GLN A 75 13.12 4.46 8.78
C GLN A 75 12.40 4.01 10.05
N GLU A 76 12.85 4.43 11.23
CA GLU A 76 12.17 4.07 12.48
C GLU A 76 10.76 4.65 12.53
N GLN A 77 10.62 5.93 12.17
CA GLN A 77 9.32 6.60 12.10
C GLN A 77 8.41 5.93 11.06
N ALA A 78 8.94 5.52 9.90
CA ALA A 78 8.16 4.80 8.90
C ALA A 78 7.62 3.46 9.44
N ILE A 79 8.40 2.73 10.25
CA ILE A 79 7.93 1.49 10.86
C ILE A 79 6.89 1.76 11.96
N ASP A 80 7.05 2.83 12.73
CA ASP A 80 6.02 3.24 13.71
C ASP A 80 4.71 3.59 13.00
N GLN A 81 4.77 4.37 11.90
CA GLN A 81 3.60 4.67 11.07
C GLN A 81 2.95 3.40 10.49
N LEU A 82 3.76 2.45 10.02
CA LEU A 82 3.26 1.16 9.53
C LEU A 82 2.42 0.44 10.59
N VAL A 83 2.90 0.37 11.83
CA VAL A 83 2.21 -0.36 12.91
C VAL A 83 1.00 0.42 13.44
N ASP A 84 1.15 1.72 13.67
CA ASP A 84 0.15 2.51 14.40
C ASP A 84 -1.01 2.97 13.51
N ASN A 85 -0.73 3.22 12.22
CA ASN A 85 -1.67 3.87 11.31
C ASN A 85 -2.04 3.05 10.07
N LEU A 86 -1.13 2.22 9.55
CA LEU A 86 -1.35 1.52 8.27
C LEU A 86 -1.86 0.08 8.45
N LEU A 87 -1.29 -0.67 9.40
CA LEU A 87 -1.70 -2.04 9.66
C LEU A 87 -2.99 -2.09 10.52
N PRO A 88 -3.76 -3.19 10.44
CA PRO A 88 -4.96 -3.34 11.26
C PRO A 88 -4.68 -3.20 12.76
N LYS A 89 -5.45 -2.32 13.41
CA LYS A 89 -5.28 -1.99 14.83
C LYS A 89 -5.35 -3.25 15.71
N GLY A 90 -4.40 -3.36 16.63
CA GLY A 90 -4.33 -4.46 17.60
C GLY A 90 -3.78 -5.79 17.04
N MET A 91 -3.52 -5.89 15.73
CA MET A 91 -2.91 -7.09 15.15
C MET A 91 -1.37 -7.07 15.25
N PHE A 92 -0.76 -5.91 15.48
CA PHE A 92 0.70 -5.74 15.48
C PHE A 92 1.19 -4.86 16.62
N SER A 93 2.43 -5.09 17.04
CA SER A 93 3.17 -4.15 17.89
C SER A 93 4.65 -4.11 17.50
N ARG A 94 5.35 -3.06 17.92
CA ARG A 94 6.80 -2.99 17.86
C ARG A 94 7.43 -4.05 18.79
N ASN A 95 8.59 -4.57 18.40
CA ASN A 95 9.47 -5.30 19.30
C ASN A 95 10.40 -4.28 19.99
N SER A 96 10.44 -4.27 21.32
CA SER A 96 11.26 -3.34 22.11
C SER A 96 12.76 -3.52 21.90
N ASP A 97 13.20 -4.75 21.62
CA ASP A 97 14.62 -5.11 21.60
C ASP A 97 15.19 -5.09 20.18
N GLU A 98 14.32 -5.19 19.17
CA GLU A 98 14.69 -5.24 17.76
C GLU A 98 13.87 -4.20 16.97
N PRO A 99 14.37 -2.96 16.76
CA PRO A 99 13.59 -1.84 16.22
C PRO A 99 13.19 -1.99 14.75
N ARG A 100 13.65 -3.04 14.05
CA ARG A 100 13.19 -3.42 12.70
C ARG A 100 12.34 -4.69 12.71
N THR A 101 11.76 -5.03 13.85
CA THR A 101 10.90 -6.19 14.04
C THR A 101 9.55 -5.77 14.59
N ILE A 102 8.48 -6.31 14.02
CA ILE A 102 7.12 -6.19 14.54
C ILE A 102 6.62 -7.58 14.93
N ILE A 103 5.72 -7.64 15.90
CA ILE A 103 5.16 -8.89 16.42
C ILE A 103 3.70 -8.96 16.01
N TYR A 104 3.31 -10.06 15.38
CA TYR A 104 1.93 -10.34 15.04
C TYR A 104 1.18 -10.95 16.24
N HIS A 105 0.01 -10.41 16.60
CA HIS A 105 -0.77 -10.81 17.79
C HIS A 105 -2.02 -11.66 17.51
N GLY A 106 -2.32 -11.94 16.25
CA GLY A 106 -3.56 -12.61 15.86
C GLY A 106 -4.60 -11.65 15.28
N GLY A 107 -5.88 -12.04 15.31
CA GLY A 107 -6.98 -11.24 14.75
C GLY A 107 -7.31 -11.51 13.27
N ALA A 108 -6.61 -12.45 12.62
CA ALA A 108 -6.85 -12.79 11.22
C ALA A 108 -8.29 -13.26 10.94
N ASP A 109 -8.91 -14.04 11.82
CA ASP A 109 -10.27 -14.54 11.59
C ASP A 109 -11.32 -13.43 11.58
N ASP A 110 -11.22 -12.50 12.53
CA ASP A 110 -12.12 -11.33 12.57
C ASP A 110 -11.83 -10.37 11.42
N TRP A 111 -10.55 -10.15 11.09
CA TRP A 111 -10.18 -9.32 9.94
C TRP A 111 -10.71 -9.92 8.62
N LYS A 112 -10.56 -11.23 8.39
CA LYS A 112 -11.11 -11.93 7.21
C LYS A 112 -12.64 -11.80 7.16
N ARG A 113 -13.33 -11.96 8.29
CA ARG A 113 -14.79 -11.78 8.36
C ARG A 113 -15.19 -10.37 7.91
N GLN A 114 -14.54 -9.35 8.45
CA GLN A 114 -14.78 -7.96 8.07
C GLN A 114 -14.43 -7.69 6.60
N TRP A 115 -13.37 -8.31 6.08
CA TRP A 115 -13.00 -8.18 4.67
C TRP A 115 -14.07 -8.77 3.76
N VAL A 116 -14.58 -9.97 4.06
CA VAL A 116 -15.70 -10.58 3.32
C VAL A 116 -16.94 -9.70 3.35
N GLU A 117 -17.30 -9.13 4.50
CA GLU A 117 -18.42 -8.19 4.62
C GLU A 117 -18.23 -6.94 3.74
N ARG A 118 -17.01 -6.37 3.71
CA ARG A 118 -16.66 -5.22 2.87
C ARG A 118 -16.70 -5.55 1.38
N ILE A 119 -16.28 -6.75 0.98
CA ILE A 119 -16.35 -7.24 -0.41
C ILE A 119 -17.82 -7.39 -0.82
N HIS A 120 -18.64 -8.09 -0.04
CA HIS A 120 -20.06 -8.27 -0.35
C HIS A 120 -20.77 -6.93 -0.49
N LYS A 121 -20.56 -6.01 0.46
CA LYS A 121 -21.15 -4.67 0.42
C LYS A 121 -20.76 -3.90 -0.85
N ARG A 122 -19.51 -4.02 -1.30
CA ARG A 122 -19.06 -3.35 -2.54
C ARG A 122 -19.62 -4.01 -3.79
N ALA A 123 -19.68 -5.34 -3.81
CA ALA A 123 -20.27 -6.09 -4.92
C ALA A 123 -21.77 -5.78 -5.08
N GLU A 124 -22.53 -5.70 -3.98
CA GLU A 124 -23.95 -5.33 -3.98
C GLU A 124 -24.22 -3.91 -4.48
N ALA A 125 -23.22 -3.01 -4.39
CA ALA A 125 -23.33 -1.63 -4.90
C ALA A 125 -23.14 -1.52 -6.42
N ILE A 126 -22.78 -2.60 -7.10
CA ILE A 126 -22.62 -2.65 -8.56
C ILE A 126 -23.99 -2.90 -9.19
N THR A 127 -24.32 -2.09 -10.19
CA THR A 127 -25.59 -2.14 -10.92
C THR A 127 -25.33 -2.09 -12.43
N PRO A 128 -26.27 -2.55 -13.29
CA PRO A 128 -26.13 -2.41 -14.74
C PRO A 128 -25.85 -0.97 -15.20
N GLU A 129 -26.36 0.02 -14.45
CA GLU A 129 -26.22 1.44 -14.76
C GLU A 129 -24.82 1.99 -14.44
N ASN A 130 -24.14 1.47 -13.41
CA ASN A 130 -22.85 2.01 -12.94
C ASN A 130 -21.63 1.16 -13.31
N VAL A 131 -21.82 -0.06 -13.83
CA VAL A 131 -20.72 -1.03 -14.02
C VAL A 131 -19.63 -0.53 -14.98
N THR A 132 -19.97 0.32 -15.95
CA THR A 132 -19.04 0.88 -16.95
C THR A 132 -18.44 2.22 -16.55
N GLU A 133 -18.75 2.73 -15.34
CA GLU A 133 -18.13 3.96 -14.84
C GLU A 133 -16.63 3.76 -14.63
N TRP A 134 -15.84 4.71 -15.15
CA TRP A 134 -14.38 4.63 -15.03
C TRP A 134 -13.92 4.62 -13.57
N ILE A 135 -14.44 5.53 -12.74
CA ILE A 135 -14.21 5.54 -11.28
C ILE A 135 -15.56 5.40 -10.59
N GLY A 136 -16.01 4.15 -10.44
CA GLY A 136 -17.32 3.80 -9.90
C GLY A 136 -17.28 2.62 -8.93
N SER A 137 -18.44 1.97 -8.72
CA SER A 137 -18.57 0.82 -7.81
C SER A 137 -17.64 -0.35 -8.19
N THR A 138 -17.46 -0.62 -9.48
CA THR A 138 -16.55 -1.68 -9.98
C THR A 138 -15.10 -1.43 -9.55
N TYR A 139 -14.58 -0.22 -9.80
CA TYR A 139 -13.23 0.18 -9.39
C TYR A 139 -13.04 0.08 -7.87
N ARG A 140 -14.05 0.47 -7.08
CA ARG A 140 -13.97 0.36 -5.61
C ARG A 140 -13.94 -1.08 -5.13
N LEU A 141 -14.62 -2.00 -5.81
CA LEU A 141 -14.53 -3.43 -5.51
C LEU A 141 -13.13 -3.95 -5.84
N GLU A 142 -12.59 -3.61 -7.01
CA GLU A 142 -11.21 -3.95 -7.39
C GLU A 142 -10.20 -3.46 -6.34
N GLN A 143 -10.28 -2.18 -5.91
CA GLN A 143 -9.40 -1.66 -4.86
C GLN A 143 -9.53 -2.42 -3.54
N GLU A 144 -10.74 -2.86 -3.13
CA GLU A 144 -10.88 -3.66 -1.90
C GLU A 144 -10.32 -5.08 -2.05
N LEU A 145 -10.31 -5.63 -3.25
CA LEU A 145 -9.72 -6.95 -3.51
C LEU A 145 -8.19 -6.87 -3.52
N GLU A 146 -7.62 -5.81 -4.09
CA GLU A 146 -6.18 -5.65 -4.26
C GLU A 146 -5.49 -4.94 -3.08
N ASP A 147 -6.09 -3.86 -2.56
CA ASP A 147 -5.57 -3.03 -1.46
C ASP A 147 -6.63 -2.86 -0.33
N PRO A 148 -7.01 -3.95 0.38
CA PRO A 148 -8.02 -3.92 1.44
C PRO A 148 -7.70 -3.03 2.64
N LEU A 149 -6.44 -2.61 2.80
CA LEU A 149 -6.05 -1.64 3.82
C LEU A 149 -6.20 -0.19 3.34
N ASP A 150 -6.27 0.05 2.02
CA ASP A 150 -6.41 1.38 1.41
C ASP A 150 -5.33 2.37 1.91
N ILE A 151 -4.07 1.92 1.92
CA ILE A 151 -2.94 2.65 2.53
C ILE A 151 -1.96 3.23 1.53
N GLY A 152 -2.12 2.91 0.24
CA GLY A 152 -1.18 3.33 -0.81
C GLY A 152 0.14 2.55 -0.78
N SER A 153 0.70 2.25 0.40
CA SER A 153 1.97 1.54 0.56
C SER A 153 2.03 0.19 -0.17
N ARG A 154 3.25 -0.24 -0.48
CA ARG A 154 3.54 -1.52 -1.14
C ARG A 154 4.41 -2.41 -0.28
N PHE A 155 4.42 -3.70 -0.59
CA PHE A 155 5.12 -4.72 0.19
C PHE A 155 5.90 -5.67 -0.71
N VAL A 156 7.17 -5.86 -0.38
CA VAL A 156 7.98 -6.95 -0.93
C VAL A 156 8.02 -8.05 0.12
N THR A 157 7.47 -9.22 -0.20
CA THR A 157 7.50 -10.40 0.67
C THR A 157 8.37 -11.48 0.05
N SER A 158 8.73 -12.50 0.83
CA SER A 158 9.53 -13.65 0.38
C SER A 158 8.92 -14.46 -0.76
N ASP A 159 7.63 -14.28 -1.02
CA ASP A 159 6.85 -15.15 -1.91
C ASP A 159 6.92 -14.66 -3.37
N TYR A 160 7.50 -13.49 -3.60
CA TYR A 160 7.59 -12.82 -4.90
C TYR A 160 9.01 -12.34 -5.20
N GLU A 161 9.28 -12.05 -6.47
CA GLU A 161 10.52 -11.36 -6.85
C GLU A 161 10.59 -9.98 -6.19
N SER A 162 11.78 -9.57 -5.76
CA SER A 162 11.94 -8.33 -4.99
C SER A 162 11.56 -7.06 -5.75
N SER A 163 11.56 -7.12 -7.08
CA SER A 163 11.12 -6.07 -8.01
C SER A 163 9.59 -5.91 -8.08
N ASP A 164 8.82 -6.89 -7.59
CA ASP A 164 7.37 -6.90 -7.68
C ASP A 164 6.72 -6.50 -6.35
N ALA A 165 6.65 -5.18 -6.11
CA ALA A 165 6.10 -4.61 -4.89
C ALA A 165 4.56 -4.70 -4.87
N GLN A 166 4.04 -5.59 -4.03
CA GLN A 166 2.61 -5.94 -3.96
C GLN A 166 1.78 -4.93 -3.17
N LYS A 167 0.46 -4.93 -3.44
CA LYS A 167 -0.54 -4.24 -2.62
C LYS A 167 -0.84 -5.00 -1.32
N SER A 168 -1.59 -4.38 -0.40
CA SER A 168 -1.81 -4.93 0.94
C SER A 168 -2.56 -6.27 0.98
N SER A 169 -3.29 -6.66 -0.06
CA SER A 169 -3.98 -7.96 -0.09
C SER A 169 -3.02 -9.14 -0.02
N GLU A 170 -1.88 -9.09 -0.74
CA GLU A 170 -0.89 -10.17 -0.74
C GLU A 170 -0.18 -10.27 0.62
N LEU A 171 0.19 -9.14 1.21
CA LEU A 171 0.71 -9.09 2.56
C LEU A 171 -0.28 -9.73 3.56
N MET A 172 -1.56 -9.33 3.49
CA MET A 172 -2.57 -9.82 4.41
C MET A 172 -2.88 -11.31 4.22
N LYS A 173 -2.81 -11.83 2.98
CA LYS A 173 -2.91 -13.28 2.72
C LYS A 173 -1.79 -14.02 3.43
N GLN A 174 -0.54 -13.55 3.35
CA GLN A 174 0.59 -14.13 4.06
C GLN A 174 0.39 -14.06 5.58
N ILE A 175 0.08 -12.89 6.11
CA ILE A 175 -0.18 -12.65 7.55
C ILE A 175 -1.26 -13.59 8.09
N CYS A 176 -2.34 -13.82 7.34
CA CYS A 176 -3.46 -14.66 7.77
C CYS A 176 -3.10 -16.15 7.90
N THR A 177 -1.91 -16.58 7.45
CA THR A 177 -1.38 -17.93 7.66
C THR A 177 -0.52 -18.05 8.92
N LEU A 178 -0.13 -16.93 9.52
CA LEU A 178 0.81 -16.88 10.63
C LEU A 178 0.13 -17.18 11.98
N LYS A 179 0.93 -17.68 12.92
CA LYS A 179 0.50 -17.85 14.31
C LYS A 179 0.74 -16.56 15.11
N PRO A 180 -0.13 -16.22 16.08
CA PRO A 180 0.17 -15.18 17.06
C PRO A 180 1.54 -15.41 17.72
N GLY A 181 2.28 -14.34 17.93
CA GLY A 181 3.67 -14.34 18.40
C GLY A 181 4.73 -14.41 17.29
N THR A 182 4.33 -14.61 16.02
CA THR A 182 5.27 -14.58 14.90
C THR A 182 5.93 -13.21 14.79
N LYS A 183 7.27 -13.21 14.67
CA LYS A 183 8.06 -12.02 14.36
C LYS A 183 8.06 -11.77 12.85
N LEU A 184 7.88 -10.51 12.47
CA LEU A 184 8.07 -10.04 11.11
C LEU A 184 9.23 -9.04 11.11
N TYR A 185 10.22 -9.33 10.28
CA TYR A 185 11.42 -8.53 10.10
C TYR A 185 11.22 -7.59 8.93
N ILE A 186 11.45 -6.30 9.18
CA ILE A 186 11.38 -5.24 8.18
C ILE A 186 12.79 -5.05 7.62
N GLY A 187 12.92 -5.16 6.29
CA GLY A 187 14.15 -4.98 5.51
C GLY A 187 14.26 -3.57 4.93
N GLY A 188 14.67 -3.44 3.67
CA GLY A 188 14.72 -2.15 2.98
C GLY A 188 13.35 -1.44 3.02
N ILE A 189 13.39 -0.11 3.15
CA ILE A 189 12.22 0.76 3.04
C ILE A 189 12.53 1.81 1.97
N ILE A 190 11.64 1.92 0.99
CA ILE A 190 11.81 2.79 -0.18
C ILE A 190 10.68 3.81 -0.18
N ASP A 191 11.03 5.09 -0.31
CA ASP A 191 10.06 6.15 -0.62
C ASP A 191 9.81 6.14 -2.13
N TYR A 192 8.56 6.23 -2.56
CA TYR A 192 8.21 6.23 -3.97
C TYR A 192 7.10 7.22 -4.28
N HIS A 193 7.10 7.73 -5.51
CA HIS A 193 6.04 8.57 -6.07
C HIS A 193 5.25 7.84 -7.16
N TRP A 194 3.96 8.15 -7.30
CA TRP A 194 3.04 7.58 -8.32
C TRP A 194 2.36 8.65 -9.20
#